data_AF-A0A936XVH3-F1
#
_entry.id   AF-A0A936XVH3-F1
#
_cell.length_a   1.000
_cell.length_b   1.000
_cell.length_c   1.000
_cell.angle_alpha   90.00
_cell.angle_beta   90.00
_cell.angle_gamma   90.00
#
_symmetry.space_group_name_H-M   'P 1'
#
loop_
_entity.id
_entity.type
_entity.pdbx_description
1 polymer ?
#
loop_
_entity_poly.entity_id
_entity_poly.type
_entity_poly.pdbx_seq_one_letter_code
_entity_poly.pdbx_strand_id
1 'polypeptide(L)'
;MQQVAAARKGVKVVLIERNSFLGGKATAAEVGTVCGLYHFSKNEESTYIVNGFAKEFADKLQAQSQSTPLHVPEGVHYLPYNIDAFKNICAELIRIHKIKVQYNAVLKNVSLDQHTIKSVSIIANGIPITIGLNALIDCSGDSIISQAANLPLIKSDHYQAAAQVFTMEGVSEESEFKLGMILIKALRSAIDKELLGDFYDRVYIVQGSLKNNCVSLKVGIPIAVTYAPGNLEELRTVAQSLVVNLSQYLISNVDAFKNAHIKNIAPEVGIRVGQRSTGKYILMEEDVLSCKKFENAIANGSWPIEIWEQNRRVNMRYFNLDDYYQIPADCLQSNSLNNLFLQAAIFLQRMAPLPVPG
;
A
#
# COMPACT_ATOMS: atom_id res chain seq x y z
N MET A 1 -9.28 1.37 9.66
CA MET A 1 -9.61 2.68 10.30
C MET A 1 -11.08 3.02 10.14
N GLN A 2 -11.59 3.20 8.92
CA GLN A 2 -12.97 3.66 8.66
C GLN A 2 -14.06 2.75 9.26
N GLN A 3 -13.88 1.42 9.18
CA GLN A 3 -14.80 0.45 9.78
C GLN A 3 -14.88 0.57 11.31
N VAL A 4 -13.74 0.86 11.96
CA VAL A 4 -13.67 1.06 13.41
C VAL A 4 -14.29 2.39 13.78
N ALA A 5 -14.02 3.46 13.02
CA ALA A 5 -14.64 4.76 13.24
C ALA A 5 -16.16 4.69 13.14
N ALA A 6 -16.70 4.03 12.11
CA ALA A 6 -18.14 3.82 11.96
C ALA A 6 -18.73 2.98 13.11
N ALA A 7 -18.09 1.87 13.48
CA ALA A 7 -18.54 1.04 14.58
C ALA A 7 -18.51 1.76 15.95
N ARG A 8 -17.49 2.61 16.20
CA ARG A 8 -17.43 3.49 17.38
C ARG A 8 -18.58 4.50 17.44
N LYS A 9 -19.20 4.82 16.30
CA LYS A 9 -20.41 5.65 16.20
C LYS A 9 -21.72 4.85 16.24
N GLY A 10 -21.66 3.55 16.57
CA GLY A 10 -22.83 2.69 16.68
C GLY A 10 -23.38 2.19 15.35
N VAL A 11 -22.69 2.43 14.23
CA VAL A 11 -23.09 1.92 12.92
C VAL A 11 -22.83 0.41 12.85
N LYS A 12 -23.80 -0.35 12.35
CA LYS A 12 -23.61 -1.77 12.07
C LYS A 12 -22.74 -1.94 10.82
N VAL A 13 -21.57 -2.52 10.98
CA VAL A 13 -20.59 -2.68 9.90
C VAL A 13 -20.46 -4.13 9.48
N VAL A 14 -20.48 -4.35 8.16
CA VAL A 14 -20.03 -5.59 7.52
C VAL A 14 -18.79 -5.28 6.69
N LEU A 15 -17.69 -5.97 6.96
CA LEU A 15 -16.47 -5.93 6.17
C LEU A 15 -16.44 -7.12 5.22
N ILE A 16 -16.11 -6.87 3.96
CA ILE A 16 -15.98 -7.89 2.91
C ILE A 16 -14.50 -7.91 2.52
N GLU A 17 -13.85 -9.05 2.69
CA GLU A 17 -12.41 -9.23 2.46
C GLU A 17 -12.18 -10.44 1.56
N ARG A 18 -11.39 -10.25 0.50
CA ARG A 18 -11.10 -11.31 -0.47
C ARG A 18 -10.14 -12.35 0.09
N ASN A 19 -9.28 -11.94 1.02
CA ASN A 19 -8.30 -12.80 1.65
C ASN A 19 -8.89 -13.52 2.88
N SER A 20 -8.15 -14.51 3.39
CA SER A 20 -8.44 -15.19 4.65
C SER A 20 -7.92 -14.42 5.88
N PHE A 21 -7.31 -13.25 5.66
CA PHE A 21 -6.69 -12.41 6.68
C PHE A 21 -6.90 -10.92 6.35
N LEU A 22 -6.74 -10.06 7.36
CA LEU A 22 -6.95 -8.62 7.26
C LEU A 22 -5.64 -7.86 7.02
N GLY A 23 -5.78 -6.58 6.64
CA GLY A 23 -4.69 -5.61 6.58
C GLY A 23 -4.37 -5.09 5.17
N GLY A 24 -5.00 -5.64 4.14
CA GLY A 24 -4.77 -5.22 2.76
C GLY A 24 -3.31 -5.37 2.36
N LYS A 25 -2.76 -4.39 1.62
CA LYS A 25 -1.36 -4.44 1.18
C LYS A 25 -0.34 -4.43 2.33
N ALA A 26 -0.70 -3.88 3.49
CA ALA A 26 0.19 -3.90 4.66
C ALA A 26 0.56 -5.34 5.08
N THR A 27 -0.34 -6.31 4.85
CA THR A 27 -0.14 -7.71 5.25
C THR A 27 -0.04 -8.66 4.07
N ALA A 28 -0.74 -8.38 2.97
CA ALA A 28 -0.76 -9.24 1.78
C ALA A 28 0.46 -9.01 0.87
N ALA A 29 0.93 -7.77 0.75
CA ALA A 29 2.15 -7.44 0.01
C ALA A 29 3.33 -7.10 0.93
N GLU A 30 3.13 -7.22 2.25
CA GLU A 30 4.14 -7.04 3.30
C GLU A 30 4.96 -5.76 3.14
N VAL A 31 4.28 -4.62 2.90
CA VAL A 31 4.92 -3.31 2.68
C VAL A 31 5.92 -2.95 3.79
N GLY A 32 5.63 -3.35 5.03
CA GLY A 32 6.57 -3.35 6.16
C GLY A 32 6.74 -2.02 6.89
N THR A 33 6.21 -0.93 6.34
CA THR A 33 6.26 0.41 6.96
C THR A 33 4.90 1.12 6.90
N VAL A 34 4.55 1.85 7.95
CA VAL A 34 3.44 2.80 7.95
C VAL A 34 4.01 4.20 7.69
N CYS A 35 3.64 4.76 6.54
CA CYS A 35 4.08 6.06 6.07
C CYS A 35 3.02 7.14 6.37
N GLY A 36 3.46 8.39 6.54
CA GLY A 36 2.57 9.55 6.72
C GLY A 36 1.94 9.70 8.11
N LEU A 37 2.48 9.01 9.13
CA LEU A 37 2.03 9.14 10.53
C LEU A 37 2.61 10.38 11.23
N TYR A 38 3.76 10.84 10.79
CA TYR A 38 4.58 11.84 11.49
C TYR A 38 4.75 13.09 10.63
N HIS A 39 5.16 14.20 11.25
CA HIS A 39 5.53 15.41 10.51
C HIS A 39 6.66 15.14 9.51
N PHE A 40 6.60 15.79 8.35
CA PHE A 40 7.73 15.85 7.42
C PHE A 40 8.72 16.89 7.95
N SER A 41 9.75 16.45 8.66
CA SER A 41 10.65 17.31 9.44
C SER A 41 12.06 16.74 9.44
N LYS A 42 13.07 17.59 9.56
CA LYS A 42 14.47 17.16 9.74
C LYS A 42 14.84 16.91 11.21
N ASN A 43 13.91 17.13 12.13
CA ASN A 43 14.12 16.80 13.54
C ASN A 43 14.20 15.27 13.70
N GLU A 44 15.15 14.78 14.51
CA GLU A 44 15.28 13.34 14.74
C GLU A 44 14.06 12.74 15.48
N GLU A 45 13.38 13.56 16.28
CA GLU A 45 12.18 13.16 17.00
C GLU A 45 10.96 13.02 16.07
N SER A 46 10.32 11.86 16.13
CA SER A 46 9.15 11.56 15.30
C SER A 46 7.87 11.97 16.02
N THR A 47 7.25 13.07 15.58
CA THR A 47 6.02 13.61 16.17
C THR A 47 4.81 13.32 15.29
N TYR A 48 3.71 12.83 15.87
CA TYR A 48 2.50 12.49 15.13
C TYR A 48 1.84 13.73 14.52
N ILE A 49 1.51 13.66 13.23
CA ILE A 49 0.75 14.74 12.56
C ILE A 49 -0.73 14.73 12.92
N VAL A 50 -1.28 13.56 13.25
CA VAL A 50 -2.68 13.40 13.65
C VAL A 50 -2.76 12.44 14.85
N ASN A 51 -3.54 12.86 15.85
CA ASN A 51 -3.83 12.06 17.04
C ASN A 51 -4.99 11.07 16.81
N GLY A 52 -5.65 10.62 17.88
CA GLY A 52 -6.82 9.74 17.79
C GLY A 52 -6.45 8.35 17.26
N PHE A 53 -7.30 7.77 16.41
CA PHE A 53 -7.13 6.39 15.97
C PHE A 53 -5.76 6.11 15.31
N ALA A 54 -5.21 7.05 14.53
CA ALA A 54 -3.93 6.85 13.87
C ALA A 54 -2.80 6.64 14.89
N LYS A 55 -2.73 7.51 15.91
CA LYS A 55 -1.81 7.38 17.04
C LYS A 55 -2.10 6.13 17.89
N GLU A 56 -3.36 5.90 18.27
CA GLU A 56 -3.77 4.71 19.05
C GLU A 56 -3.31 3.41 18.36
N PHE A 57 -3.49 3.32 17.04
CA PHE A 57 -3.07 2.17 16.25
C PHE A 57 -1.55 2.06 16.18
N ALA A 58 -0.86 3.18 15.92
CA ALA A 58 0.60 3.22 15.80
C ALA A 58 1.30 2.89 17.13
N ASP A 59 0.83 3.40 18.26
CA ASP A 59 1.36 3.10 19.61
C ASP A 59 1.25 1.60 19.90
N LYS A 60 0.08 1.02 19.62
CA LYS A 60 -0.14 -0.43 19.79
C LYS A 60 0.73 -1.27 18.86
N LEU A 61 0.90 -0.81 17.61
CA LEU A 61 1.72 -1.48 16.62
C LEU A 61 3.20 -1.47 17.01
N GLN A 62 3.72 -0.35 17.51
CA GLN A 62 5.08 -0.24 18.06
C GLN A 62 5.28 -1.24 19.20
N ALA A 63 4.35 -1.28 20.16
CA ALA A 63 4.44 -2.19 21.30
C ALA A 63 4.47 -3.66 20.89
N GLN A 64 3.57 -4.08 19.97
CA GLN A 64 3.52 -5.48 19.51
C GLN A 64 4.64 -5.84 18.53
N SER A 65 5.11 -4.88 17.72
CA SER A 65 6.19 -5.10 16.75
C SER A 65 7.58 -4.95 17.34
N GLN A 66 7.68 -4.44 18.57
CA GLN A 66 8.94 -4.01 19.18
C GLN A 66 9.74 -3.11 18.22
N SER A 67 9.05 -2.13 17.65
CA SER A 67 9.60 -1.18 16.71
C SER A 67 9.40 0.25 17.21
N THR A 68 10.29 1.12 16.76
CA THR A 68 10.22 2.57 16.97
C THR A 68 10.20 3.25 15.60
N PRO A 69 9.77 4.52 15.52
CA PRO A 69 9.82 5.27 14.28
C PRO A 69 11.26 5.44 13.81
N LEU A 70 11.45 5.41 12.50
CA LEU A 70 12.73 5.70 11.84
C LEU A 70 12.56 6.93 10.94
N HIS A 71 13.69 7.55 10.60
CA HIS A 71 13.73 8.71 9.74
C HIS A 71 14.94 8.66 8.80
N VAL A 72 14.90 9.48 7.74
CA VAL A 72 16.01 9.67 6.79
C VAL A 72 16.36 11.16 6.68
N PRO A 73 17.57 11.52 6.19
CA PRO A 73 18.04 12.91 6.16
C PRO A 73 17.15 13.90 5.40
N GLU A 74 16.34 13.42 4.46
CA GLU A 74 15.38 14.22 3.71
C GLU A 74 14.19 14.69 4.57
N GLY A 75 14.00 14.09 5.74
CA GLY A 75 12.98 14.48 6.73
C GLY A 75 11.70 13.67 6.69
N VAL A 76 11.68 12.53 5.98
CA VAL A 76 10.54 11.59 6.06
C VAL A 76 10.72 10.65 7.24
N HIS A 77 9.63 10.45 7.97
CA HIS A 77 9.52 9.58 9.13
C HIS A 77 8.49 8.49 8.85
N TYR A 78 8.78 7.26 9.27
CA TYR A 78 7.94 6.10 9.04
C TYR A 78 8.04 5.11 10.21
N LEU A 79 7.02 4.27 10.37
CA LEU A 79 6.98 3.25 11.40
C LEU A 79 7.14 1.85 10.78
N PRO A 80 8.30 1.19 10.93
CA PRO A 80 8.42 -0.22 10.62
C PRO A 80 7.49 -1.06 11.50
N TYR A 81 6.99 -2.18 10.98
CA TYR A 81 6.13 -3.06 11.75
C TYR A 81 6.34 -4.54 11.44
N ASN A 82 6.00 -5.38 12.41
CA ASN A 82 5.90 -6.81 12.22
C ASN A 82 4.54 -7.17 11.58
N ILE A 83 4.57 -8.00 10.54
CA ILE A 83 3.37 -8.34 9.75
C ILE A 83 2.29 -9.01 10.61
N ASP A 84 2.68 -9.92 11.51
CA ASP A 84 1.74 -10.63 12.38
C ASP A 84 1.18 -9.72 13.46
N ALA A 85 1.98 -8.81 14.01
CA ALA A 85 1.49 -7.76 14.92
C ALA A 85 0.40 -6.91 14.24
N PHE A 86 0.60 -6.51 12.98
CA PHE A 86 -0.41 -5.77 12.21
C PHE A 86 -1.70 -6.58 12.03
N LYS A 87 -1.59 -7.85 11.61
CA LYS A 87 -2.74 -8.77 11.47
C LYS A 87 -3.50 -8.95 12.78
N ASN A 88 -2.78 -9.15 13.88
CA ASN A 88 -3.35 -9.36 15.21
C ASN A 88 -4.13 -8.14 15.69
N ILE A 89 -3.57 -6.93 15.52
CA ILE A 89 -4.27 -5.69 15.88
C ILE A 89 -5.53 -5.52 15.02
N CYS A 90 -5.48 -5.79 13.71
CA CYS A 90 -6.67 -5.76 12.87
C CYS A 90 -7.75 -6.71 13.38
N ALA A 91 -7.41 -7.98 13.65
CA ALA A 91 -8.35 -8.98 14.14
C ALA A 91 -8.95 -8.58 15.50
N GLU A 92 -8.12 -8.04 16.40
CA GLU A 92 -8.56 -7.57 17.70
C GLU A 92 -9.55 -6.40 17.59
N LEU A 93 -9.27 -5.42 16.73
CA LEU A 93 -10.16 -4.28 16.50
C LEU A 93 -11.53 -4.72 15.95
N ILE A 94 -11.55 -5.68 15.02
CA ILE A 94 -12.80 -6.25 14.52
C ILE A 94 -13.59 -6.90 15.66
N ARG A 95 -12.93 -7.69 16.51
CA ARG A 95 -13.56 -8.39 17.63
C ARG A 95 -14.13 -7.41 18.67
N ILE A 96 -13.33 -6.45 19.11
CA ILE A 96 -13.73 -5.46 20.13
C ILE A 96 -14.94 -4.64 19.66
N HIS A 97 -14.93 -4.24 18.39
CA HIS A 97 -16.01 -3.43 17.81
C HIS A 97 -17.16 -4.25 17.21
N LYS A 98 -17.14 -5.59 17.38
CA LYS A 98 -18.18 -6.52 16.90
C LYS A 98 -18.51 -6.33 15.41
N ILE A 99 -17.50 -6.02 14.59
CA ILE A 99 -17.65 -5.86 13.16
C ILE A 99 -17.81 -7.24 12.53
N LYS A 100 -18.87 -7.44 11.74
CA LYS A 100 -19.06 -8.71 11.02
C LYS A 100 -18.10 -8.74 9.83
N VAL A 101 -17.37 -9.83 9.64
CA VAL A 101 -16.46 -9.99 8.51
C VAL A 101 -16.88 -11.17 7.65
N GLN A 102 -16.82 -10.99 6.33
CA GLN A 102 -16.90 -12.05 5.33
C GLN A 102 -15.52 -12.20 4.70
N TYR A 103 -14.78 -13.23 5.12
CA TYR A 103 -13.49 -13.60 4.52
C TYR A 103 -13.68 -14.45 3.27
N ASN A 104 -12.64 -14.52 2.43
CA ASN A 104 -12.67 -15.25 1.15
C ASN A 104 -13.88 -14.84 0.31
N ALA A 105 -14.17 -13.54 0.31
CA ALA A 105 -15.36 -12.96 -0.27
C ALA A 105 -15.02 -12.02 -1.42
N VAL A 106 -15.59 -12.30 -2.59
CA VAL A 106 -15.42 -11.48 -3.80
C VAL A 106 -16.75 -10.87 -4.22
N LEU A 107 -16.70 -9.64 -4.73
CA LEU A 107 -17.84 -8.97 -5.30
C LEU A 107 -18.30 -9.69 -6.58
N LYS A 108 -19.59 -9.94 -6.70
CA LYS A 108 -20.22 -10.47 -7.92
C LYS A 108 -20.97 -9.38 -8.68
N ASN A 109 -21.80 -8.60 -7.99
CA ASN A 109 -22.57 -7.52 -8.60
C ASN A 109 -23.01 -6.49 -7.55
N VAL A 110 -23.43 -5.32 -8.02
CA VAL A 110 -24.07 -4.27 -7.23
C VAL A 110 -25.48 -4.01 -7.77
N SER A 111 -26.44 -3.80 -6.87
CA SER A 111 -27.80 -3.43 -7.22
C SER A 111 -28.00 -1.94 -6.99
N LEU A 112 -28.39 -1.24 -8.05
CA LEU A 112 -28.63 0.20 -8.05
C LEU A 112 -30.12 0.50 -8.14
N ASP A 113 -30.50 1.59 -7.50
CA ASP A 113 -31.77 2.29 -7.69
C ASP A 113 -31.43 3.76 -7.88
N GLN A 114 -31.52 4.22 -9.13
CA GLN A 114 -31.02 5.53 -9.56
C GLN A 114 -29.56 5.74 -9.12
N HIS A 115 -29.30 6.75 -8.28
CA HIS A 115 -27.97 7.11 -7.79
C HIS A 115 -27.61 6.49 -6.43
N THR A 116 -28.28 5.41 -6.03
CA THR A 116 -28.09 4.77 -4.72
C THR A 116 -27.86 3.27 -4.85
N ILE A 117 -26.82 2.76 -4.19
CA ILE A 117 -26.57 1.33 -4.04
C ILE A 117 -27.53 0.77 -2.99
N LYS A 118 -28.38 -0.19 -3.35
CA LYS A 118 -29.31 -0.85 -2.42
C LYS A 118 -28.72 -2.10 -1.79
N SER A 119 -27.97 -2.86 -2.57
CA SER A 119 -27.33 -4.09 -2.10
C SER A 119 -26.09 -4.44 -2.91
N VAL A 120 -25.25 -5.29 -2.33
CA VAL A 120 -24.17 -5.97 -3.02
C VAL A 120 -24.38 -7.47 -2.96
N SER A 121 -24.06 -8.15 -4.05
CA SER A 121 -24.01 -9.60 -4.13
C SER A 121 -22.55 -10.02 -4.13
N ILE A 122 -22.19 -10.91 -3.22
CA ILE A 122 -20.85 -11.47 -3.09
C ILE A 122 -20.87 -12.99 -3.21
N ILE A 123 -19.72 -13.58 -3.48
CA ILE A 123 -19.46 -15.01 -3.29
C ILE A 123 -18.47 -15.11 -2.15
N ALA A 124 -18.90 -15.64 -0.99
CA ALA A 124 -18.05 -15.84 0.18
C ALA A 124 -17.87 -17.33 0.45
N ASN A 125 -16.63 -17.83 0.40
CA ASN A 125 -16.33 -19.26 0.53
C ASN A 125 -17.15 -20.13 -0.45
N GLY A 126 -17.34 -19.65 -1.69
CA GLY A 126 -18.15 -20.32 -2.71
C GLY A 126 -19.67 -20.15 -2.56
N ILE A 127 -20.15 -19.51 -1.49
CA ILE A 127 -21.59 -19.33 -1.22
C ILE A 127 -22.04 -17.93 -1.65
N PRO A 128 -23.07 -17.79 -2.50
CA PRO A 128 -23.65 -16.50 -2.83
C PRO A 128 -24.35 -15.86 -1.62
N ILE A 129 -24.05 -14.58 -1.34
CA ILE A 129 -24.68 -13.81 -0.27
C ILE A 129 -25.07 -12.44 -0.82
N THR A 130 -26.29 -11.99 -0.51
CA THR A 130 -26.75 -10.62 -0.79
C THR A 130 -26.82 -9.82 0.49
N ILE A 131 -26.25 -8.61 0.48
CA ILE A 131 -26.18 -7.71 1.63
C ILE A 131 -26.84 -6.38 1.25
N GLY A 132 -27.96 -6.06 1.89
CA GLY A 132 -28.55 -4.72 1.83
C GLY A 132 -27.77 -3.72 2.68
N LEU A 133 -27.68 -2.47 2.22
CA LEU A 133 -26.86 -1.43 2.86
C LEU A 133 -27.45 -0.03 2.70
N ASN A 134 -27.06 0.87 3.60
CA ASN A 134 -27.37 2.30 3.49
C ASN A 134 -26.19 3.09 2.91
N ALA A 135 -24.97 2.66 3.17
CA ALA A 135 -23.73 3.27 2.69
C ALA A 135 -22.69 2.19 2.41
N LEU A 136 -21.85 2.42 1.42
CA LEU A 136 -20.76 1.54 1.02
C LEU A 136 -19.46 2.34 1.00
N ILE A 137 -18.38 1.76 1.52
CA ILE A 137 -17.03 2.31 1.39
C ILE A 137 -16.19 1.34 0.56
N ASP A 138 -15.74 1.78 -0.62
CA ASP A 138 -14.84 0.99 -1.48
C ASP A 138 -13.40 1.14 -1.01
N CYS A 139 -12.93 0.08 -0.37
CA CYS A 139 -11.59 -0.09 0.19
C CYS A 139 -10.74 -1.10 -0.61
N SER A 140 -11.14 -1.42 -1.84
CA SER A 140 -10.53 -2.50 -2.63
C SER A 140 -9.16 -2.16 -3.19
N GLY A 141 -8.85 -0.87 -3.31
CA GLY A 141 -7.64 -0.36 -3.98
C GLY A 141 -7.70 -0.40 -5.51
N ASP A 142 -8.79 -0.93 -6.09
CA ASP A 142 -8.96 -1.08 -7.55
C ASP A 142 -10.35 -0.63 -8.03
N SER A 143 -11.13 0.04 -7.18
CA SER A 143 -12.42 0.62 -7.57
C SER A 143 -13.45 -0.41 -8.07
N ILE A 144 -13.43 -1.62 -7.50
CA ILE A 144 -14.23 -2.76 -7.96
C ILE A 144 -15.74 -2.46 -7.92
N ILE A 145 -16.18 -1.58 -7.02
CA ILE A 145 -17.59 -1.18 -6.93
C ILE A 145 -17.97 -0.30 -8.11
N SER A 146 -17.13 0.68 -8.44
CA SER A 146 -17.34 1.53 -9.61
C SER A 146 -17.24 0.75 -10.91
N GLN A 147 -16.33 -0.23 -11.01
CA GLN A 147 -16.29 -1.17 -12.13
C GLN A 147 -17.63 -1.92 -12.26
N ALA A 148 -18.11 -2.55 -11.18
CA ALA A 148 -19.37 -3.30 -11.19
C ALA A 148 -20.61 -2.42 -11.46
N ALA A 149 -20.56 -1.15 -11.06
CA ALA A 149 -21.60 -0.16 -11.33
C ALA A 149 -21.49 0.49 -12.73
N ASN A 150 -20.50 0.10 -13.56
CA ASN A 150 -20.20 0.71 -14.85
C ASN A 150 -19.98 2.24 -14.79
N LEU A 151 -19.34 2.71 -13.72
CA LEU A 151 -19.02 4.13 -13.55
C LEU A 151 -17.70 4.49 -14.27
N PRO A 152 -17.53 5.77 -14.67
CA PRO A 152 -16.26 6.25 -15.19
C PRO A 152 -15.10 6.05 -14.21
N LEU A 153 -13.98 5.55 -14.73
CA LEU A 153 -12.76 5.30 -13.97
C LEU A 153 -11.59 6.08 -14.55
N ILE A 154 -10.74 6.60 -13.65
CA ILE A 154 -9.44 7.12 -14.01
C ILE A 154 -8.49 5.93 -14.19
N LYS A 155 -7.97 5.82 -15.40
CA LYS A 155 -6.88 4.92 -15.77
C LYS A 155 -5.59 5.73 -15.91
N SER A 156 -4.47 5.08 -15.67
CA SER A 156 -3.15 5.68 -15.91
C SER A 156 -2.59 5.11 -17.21
N ASP A 157 -1.99 5.94 -18.06
CA ASP A 157 -1.31 5.48 -19.27
C ASP A 157 -0.11 4.59 -18.92
N HIS A 158 0.57 4.94 -17.83
CA HIS A 158 1.66 4.17 -17.24
C HIS A 158 1.39 3.95 -15.75
N TYR A 159 1.11 2.70 -15.39
CA TYR A 159 1.05 2.32 -13.98
C TYR A 159 2.45 2.20 -13.39
N GLN A 160 2.55 2.55 -12.11
CA GLN A 160 3.78 2.44 -11.35
C GLN A 160 4.26 0.99 -11.29
N ALA A 161 5.58 0.80 -11.29
CA ALA A 161 6.20 -0.51 -11.23
C ALA A 161 5.69 -1.31 -10.02
N ALA A 162 5.38 -2.59 -10.24
CA ALA A 162 5.03 -3.51 -9.17
C ALA A 162 6.31 -4.01 -8.47
N ALA A 163 6.17 -4.53 -7.25
CA ALA A 163 7.29 -5.15 -6.55
C ALA A 163 6.84 -6.39 -5.77
N GLN A 164 7.78 -7.31 -5.55
CA GLN A 164 7.59 -8.46 -4.67
C GLN A 164 8.44 -8.28 -3.42
N VAL A 165 7.81 -8.44 -2.26
CA VAL A 165 8.52 -8.53 -0.97
C VAL A 165 8.75 -9.99 -0.63
N PHE A 166 9.93 -10.29 -0.10
CA PHE A 166 10.28 -11.60 0.44
C PHE A 166 11.27 -11.44 1.60
N THR A 167 11.32 -12.42 2.51
CA THR A 167 12.19 -12.40 3.67
C THR A 167 13.21 -13.52 3.57
N MET A 168 14.47 -13.18 3.80
CA MET A 168 15.57 -14.13 3.94
C MET A 168 15.95 -14.27 5.41
N GLU A 169 16.22 -15.48 5.86
CA GLU A 169 16.66 -15.82 7.23
C GLU A 169 18.02 -16.50 7.20
N GLY A 170 18.87 -16.21 8.17
CA GLY A 170 20.26 -16.68 8.22
C GLY A 170 21.27 -15.65 7.69
N VAL A 171 20.89 -14.38 7.63
CA VAL A 171 21.78 -13.27 7.24
C VAL A 171 22.69 -12.91 8.42
N SER A 172 24.00 -12.83 8.18
CA SER A 172 25.03 -12.66 9.23
C SER A 172 25.43 -11.21 9.51
N GLU A 173 24.88 -10.24 8.79
CA GLU A 173 25.09 -8.81 9.06
C GLU A 173 23.96 -8.28 9.95
N GLU A 174 24.31 -7.48 10.96
CA GLU A 174 23.39 -6.92 11.94
C GLU A 174 23.09 -5.43 11.67
N SER A 175 23.94 -4.75 10.91
CA SER A 175 23.74 -3.36 10.52
C SER A 175 23.03 -3.27 9.18
N GLU A 176 21.79 -2.77 9.19
CA GLU A 176 20.98 -2.60 7.98
C GLU A 176 21.66 -1.67 6.97
N PHE A 177 22.35 -0.63 7.46
CA PHE A 177 23.15 0.27 6.61
C PHE A 177 24.29 -0.45 5.89
N LYS A 178 25.10 -1.25 6.61
CA LYS A 178 26.19 -2.03 6.00
C LYS A 178 25.64 -3.08 5.04
N LEU A 179 24.57 -3.76 5.42
CA LEU A 179 23.90 -4.74 4.56
C LEU A 179 23.41 -4.08 3.26
N GLY A 180 22.87 -2.87 3.34
CA GLY A 180 22.49 -2.07 2.17
C GLY A 180 23.67 -1.78 1.25
N MET A 181 24.83 -1.40 1.80
CA MET A 181 26.05 -1.18 1.00
C MET A 181 26.57 -2.47 0.36
N ILE A 182 26.57 -3.58 1.11
CA ILE A 182 26.95 -4.92 0.61
C ILE A 182 26.05 -5.29 -0.56
N LEU A 183 24.74 -5.15 -0.40
CA LEU A 183 23.74 -5.47 -1.42
C LEU A 183 23.93 -4.62 -2.68
N ILE A 184 24.06 -3.29 -2.55
CA ILE A 184 24.29 -2.39 -3.68
C ILE A 184 25.55 -2.77 -4.46
N LYS A 185 26.65 -3.05 -3.75
CA LYS A 185 27.93 -3.42 -4.38
C LYS A 185 27.83 -4.77 -5.10
N ALA A 186 27.21 -5.76 -4.46
CA ALA A 186 27.03 -7.09 -5.03
C ALA A 186 26.17 -7.04 -6.30
N LEU A 187 25.00 -6.37 -6.25
CA LEU A 187 24.09 -6.28 -7.38
C LEU A 187 24.69 -5.51 -8.56
N ARG A 188 25.37 -4.38 -8.30
CA ARG A 188 26.10 -3.65 -9.36
C ARG A 188 27.14 -4.54 -10.03
N SER A 189 27.99 -5.21 -9.24
CA SER A 189 28.98 -6.13 -9.80
C SER A 189 28.36 -7.31 -10.55
N ALA A 190 27.17 -7.79 -10.15
CA ALA A 190 26.47 -8.87 -10.83
C ALA A 190 25.97 -8.42 -12.20
N ILE A 191 25.39 -7.23 -12.26
CA ILE A 191 24.84 -6.61 -13.48
C ILE A 191 25.97 -6.30 -14.45
N ASP A 192 27.06 -5.67 -13.98
CA ASP A 192 28.22 -5.35 -14.82
C ASP A 192 28.89 -6.60 -15.43
N LYS A 193 28.72 -7.76 -14.78
CA LYS A 193 29.23 -9.07 -15.23
C LYS A 193 28.17 -9.92 -15.93
N GLU A 194 26.99 -9.37 -16.21
CA GLU A 194 25.85 -10.05 -16.85
C GLU A 194 25.37 -11.32 -16.10
N LEU A 195 25.65 -11.43 -14.80
CA LEU A 195 25.17 -12.52 -13.95
C LEU A 195 23.72 -12.33 -13.51
N LEU A 196 23.26 -11.08 -13.49
CA LEU A 196 21.90 -10.66 -13.18
C LEU A 196 21.47 -9.60 -14.20
N GLY A 197 20.19 -9.58 -14.56
CA GLY A 197 19.63 -8.52 -15.40
C GLY A 197 19.67 -7.14 -14.74
N ASP A 198 19.73 -6.09 -15.55
CA ASP A 198 19.82 -4.68 -15.12
C ASP A 198 18.74 -4.27 -14.11
N PHE A 199 17.52 -4.79 -14.26
CA PHE A 199 16.38 -4.53 -13.39
C PHE A 199 16.57 -4.93 -11.92
N TYR A 200 17.58 -5.73 -11.58
CA TYR A 200 17.95 -6.02 -10.19
C TYR A 200 18.61 -4.83 -9.49
N ASP A 201 18.90 -3.73 -10.19
CA ASP A 201 19.27 -2.46 -9.56
C ASP A 201 18.13 -1.84 -8.73
N ARG A 202 16.91 -2.39 -8.84
CA ARG A 202 15.69 -2.08 -8.06
C ARG A 202 15.40 -3.09 -6.94
N VAL A 203 16.44 -3.58 -6.28
CA VAL A 203 16.30 -4.35 -5.03
C VAL A 203 16.61 -3.43 -3.86
N TYR A 204 15.70 -3.42 -2.88
CA TYR A 204 15.78 -2.59 -1.69
C TYR A 204 15.56 -3.42 -0.44
N ILE A 205 16.21 -3.06 0.66
CA ILE A 205 15.83 -3.56 1.98
C ILE A 205 14.52 -2.87 2.38
N VAL A 206 13.58 -3.63 2.94
CA VAL A 206 12.42 -3.06 3.63
C VAL A 206 12.93 -2.46 4.94
N GLN A 207 12.78 -1.16 5.10
CA GLN A 207 13.44 -0.42 6.19
C GLN A 207 12.99 -0.89 7.57
N GLY A 208 13.96 -1.12 8.46
CA GLY A 208 13.73 -1.62 9.81
C GLY A 208 13.33 -3.10 9.89
N SER A 209 13.52 -3.86 8.80
CA SER A 209 13.19 -5.29 8.74
C SER A 209 14.33 -6.18 9.20
N LEU A 210 15.59 -5.70 9.22
CA LEU A 210 16.73 -6.50 9.67
C LEU A 210 16.65 -6.74 11.18
N LYS A 211 16.21 -7.92 11.59
CA LYS A 211 16.12 -8.36 13.00
C LYS A 211 16.25 -9.88 13.09
N ASN A 212 16.91 -10.38 14.14
CA ASN A 212 17.05 -11.82 14.40
C ASN A 212 17.52 -12.62 13.17
N ASN A 213 18.57 -12.12 12.49
CA ASN A 213 19.15 -12.70 11.27
C ASN A 213 18.16 -12.82 10.09
N CYS A 214 17.02 -12.13 10.16
CA CYS A 214 16.03 -12.05 9.10
C CYS A 214 16.06 -10.65 8.48
N VAL A 215 15.95 -10.56 7.16
CA VAL A 215 15.79 -9.28 6.43
C VAL A 215 14.75 -9.44 5.35
N SER A 216 13.86 -8.46 5.23
CA SER A 216 12.91 -8.40 4.13
C SER A 216 13.50 -7.55 2.99
N LEU A 217 13.46 -8.09 1.78
CA LEU A 217 13.89 -7.46 0.55
C LEU A 217 12.69 -7.21 -0.35
N LYS A 218 12.75 -6.14 -1.13
CA LYS A 218 11.75 -5.72 -2.11
C LYS A 218 12.42 -5.66 -3.48
N VAL A 219 11.97 -6.49 -4.42
CA VAL A 219 12.45 -6.51 -5.80
C VAL A 219 11.41 -5.90 -6.74
N GLY A 220 11.80 -4.92 -7.55
CA GLY A 220 10.95 -4.35 -8.60
C GLY A 220 10.74 -5.31 -9.76
N ILE A 221 9.51 -5.45 -10.22
CA ILE A 221 9.14 -6.37 -11.30
C ILE A 221 9.26 -5.63 -12.64
N PRO A 222 10.02 -6.14 -13.64
CA PRO A 222 10.27 -5.47 -14.92
C PRO A 222 9.12 -5.66 -15.93
N ILE A 223 7.88 -5.70 -15.45
CA ILE A 223 6.68 -5.86 -16.27
C ILE A 223 5.69 -4.77 -15.87
N ALA A 224 5.15 -4.09 -16.87
CA ALA A 224 4.14 -3.07 -16.65
C ALA A 224 2.83 -3.69 -16.16
N VAL A 225 2.18 -3.03 -15.21
CA VAL A 225 0.80 -3.35 -14.81
C VAL A 225 -0.13 -2.75 -15.85
N THR A 226 -0.90 -3.57 -16.56
CA THR A 226 -1.80 -3.12 -17.64
C THR A 226 -3.25 -3.57 -17.45
N TYR A 227 -3.50 -4.50 -16.54
CA TYR A 227 -4.82 -5.13 -16.32
C TYR A 227 -5.40 -5.83 -17.56
N ALA A 228 -4.59 -6.04 -18.61
CA ALA A 228 -4.96 -6.92 -19.71
C ALA A 228 -5.11 -8.37 -19.20
N PRO A 229 -6.00 -9.18 -19.80
CA PRO A 229 -6.13 -10.59 -19.44
C PRO A 229 -4.76 -11.30 -19.47
N GLY A 230 -4.40 -11.98 -18.38
CA GLY A 230 -3.13 -12.69 -18.24
C GLY A 230 -1.97 -11.86 -17.67
N ASN A 231 -2.04 -10.53 -17.66
CA ASN A 231 -0.94 -9.67 -17.20
C ASN A 231 -0.66 -9.83 -15.69
N LEU A 232 -1.69 -10.01 -14.86
CA LEU A 232 -1.51 -10.18 -13.42
C LEU A 232 -0.94 -11.56 -13.06
N GLU A 233 -1.29 -12.59 -13.83
CA GLU A 233 -0.74 -13.94 -13.73
C GLU A 233 0.74 -13.98 -14.14
N GLU A 234 1.07 -13.29 -15.23
CA GLU A 234 2.44 -13.10 -15.70
C GLU A 234 3.29 -12.38 -14.64
N LEU A 235 2.78 -11.26 -14.09
CA LEU A 235 3.44 -10.52 -13.02
C LEU A 235 3.81 -11.42 -11.82
N ARG A 236 2.89 -12.30 -11.40
CA ARG A 236 3.14 -13.24 -10.29
C ARG A 236 4.20 -14.28 -10.65
N THR A 237 4.12 -14.83 -11.86
CA THR A 237 5.08 -15.84 -12.34
C THR A 237 6.49 -15.26 -12.41
N VAL A 238 6.63 -14.07 -12.96
CA VAL A 238 7.91 -13.37 -13.04
C VAL A 238 8.41 -12.99 -11.65
N ALA A 239 7.56 -12.43 -10.78
CA ALA A 239 7.92 -12.11 -9.40
C ALA A 239 8.55 -13.30 -8.65
N GLN A 240 7.95 -14.49 -8.78
CA GLN A 240 8.46 -15.70 -8.15
C GLN A 240 9.86 -16.05 -8.67
N SER A 241 10.04 -16.07 -9.99
CA SER A 241 11.33 -16.35 -10.63
C SER A 241 12.41 -15.34 -10.21
N LEU A 242 12.06 -14.06 -10.10
CA LEU A 242 12.97 -13.00 -9.65
C LEU A 242 13.47 -13.25 -8.23
N VAL A 243 12.56 -13.59 -7.32
CA VAL A 243 12.91 -13.87 -5.91
C VAL A 243 13.85 -15.07 -5.82
N VAL A 244 13.56 -16.16 -6.54
CA VAL A 244 14.38 -17.37 -6.54
C VAL A 244 15.78 -17.08 -7.10
N ASN A 245 15.87 -16.44 -8.27
CA ASN A 245 17.14 -16.14 -8.92
C ASN A 245 18.01 -15.20 -8.09
N LEU A 246 17.41 -14.13 -7.53
CA LEU A 246 18.11 -13.20 -6.64
C LEU A 246 18.62 -13.91 -5.38
N SER A 247 17.78 -14.72 -4.74
CA SER A 247 18.16 -15.43 -3.52
C SER A 247 19.32 -16.40 -3.76
N GLN A 248 19.28 -17.17 -4.86
CA GLN A 248 20.37 -18.07 -5.26
C GLN A 248 21.68 -17.31 -5.51
N TYR A 249 21.60 -16.18 -6.21
CA TYR A 249 22.77 -15.32 -6.43
C TYR A 249 23.35 -14.82 -5.11
N LEU A 250 22.52 -14.27 -4.22
CA LEU A 250 22.96 -13.73 -2.92
C LEU A 250 23.63 -14.83 -2.07
N ILE A 251 23.00 -16.00 -1.94
CA ILE A 251 23.54 -17.13 -1.16
C ILE A 251 24.91 -17.57 -1.70
N SER A 252 25.05 -17.62 -3.03
CA SER A 252 26.26 -18.16 -3.66
C SER A 252 27.43 -17.16 -3.72
N ASN A 253 27.13 -15.85 -3.75
CA ASN A 253 28.13 -14.82 -4.08
C ASN A 253 28.32 -13.75 -3.00
N VAL A 254 27.46 -13.68 -1.99
CA VAL A 254 27.49 -12.63 -0.97
C VAL A 254 27.67 -13.24 0.41
N ASP A 255 28.81 -12.98 1.04
CA ASP A 255 29.19 -13.60 2.32
C ASP A 255 28.13 -13.43 3.42
N ALA A 256 27.47 -12.26 3.47
CA ALA A 256 26.41 -11.97 4.43
C ALA A 256 25.19 -12.90 4.29
N PHE A 257 24.99 -13.53 3.13
CA PHE A 257 23.85 -14.39 2.80
C PHE A 257 24.22 -15.87 2.67
N LYS A 258 25.48 -16.28 2.94
CA LYS A 258 25.94 -17.67 2.71
C LYS A 258 25.11 -18.74 3.43
N ASN A 259 24.62 -18.43 4.63
CA ASN A 259 23.78 -19.32 5.43
C ASN A 259 22.29 -18.98 5.31
N ALA A 260 21.93 -18.07 4.39
CA ALA A 260 20.58 -17.58 4.28
C ALA A 260 19.70 -18.52 3.44
N HIS A 261 18.40 -18.49 3.69
CA HIS A 261 17.37 -19.14 2.88
C HIS A 261 16.12 -18.26 2.83
N ILE A 262 15.24 -18.51 1.86
CA ILE A 262 13.95 -17.82 1.78
C ILE A 262 13.08 -18.33 2.92
N LYS A 263 12.73 -17.45 3.86
CA LYS A 263 11.81 -17.73 4.96
C LYS A 263 10.35 -17.57 4.51
N ASN A 264 10.07 -16.51 3.78
CA ASN A 264 8.72 -16.15 3.36
C ASN A 264 8.75 -15.34 2.06
N ILE A 265 7.70 -15.46 1.25
CA ILE A 265 7.43 -14.58 0.12
C ILE A 265 6.04 -13.99 0.36
N ALA A 266 5.92 -12.66 0.25
CA ALA A 266 4.63 -12.00 0.49
C ALA A 266 3.53 -12.59 -0.41
N PRO A 267 2.33 -12.89 0.12
CA PRO A 267 1.27 -13.59 -0.62
C PRO A 267 0.83 -12.92 -1.92
N GLU A 268 0.93 -11.59 -2.00
CA GLU A 268 0.56 -10.80 -3.16
C GLU A 268 1.72 -9.95 -3.68
N VAL A 269 1.77 -9.82 -5.01
CA VAL A 269 2.54 -8.75 -5.66
C VAL A 269 2.02 -7.37 -5.21
N GLY A 270 2.95 -6.49 -4.85
CA GLY A 270 2.72 -5.11 -4.49
C GLY A 270 2.44 -4.24 -5.71
N ILE A 271 1.19 -4.23 -6.16
CA ILE A 271 0.67 -3.24 -7.13
C ILE A 271 0.37 -1.95 -6.37
N ARG A 272 0.94 -0.83 -6.84
CA ARG A 272 0.90 0.47 -6.15
C ARG A 272 -0.31 1.32 -6.48
N VAL A 273 -0.76 1.27 -7.73
CA VAL A 273 -1.89 2.06 -8.22
C VAL A 273 -2.74 1.14 -9.09
N GLY A 274 -4.03 1.10 -8.82
CA GLY A 274 -5.02 0.44 -9.67
C GLY A 274 -5.94 1.42 -10.39
N GLN A 275 -7.06 0.90 -10.88
CA GLN A 275 -8.10 1.75 -11.44
C GLN A 275 -8.77 2.56 -10.33
N ARG A 276 -9.13 3.82 -10.62
CA ARG A 276 -9.56 4.79 -9.61
C ARG A 276 -10.95 5.38 -9.91
N SER A 277 -11.89 5.23 -9.00
CA SER A 277 -13.20 5.89 -9.00
C SER A 277 -13.03 7.38 -8.79
N THR A 278 -13.88 8.19 -9.44
CA THR A 278 -13.87 9.65 -9.26
C THR A 278 -14.63 10.10 -8.01
N GLY A 279 -13.95 10.86 -7.15
CA GLY A 279 -14.57 11.61 -6.07
C GLY A 279 -15.18 12.93 -6.58
N LYS A 280 -15.93 13.63 -5.72
CA LYS A 280 -16.41 15.00 -6.00
C LYS A 280 -15.27 16.00 -6.18
N TYR A 281 -14.12 15.73 -5.56
CA TYR A 281 -12.86 16.43 -5.78
C TYR A 281 -11.74 15.43 -6.06
N ILE A 282 -10.83 15.78 -6.97
CA ILE A 282 -9.64 14.98 -7.27
C ILE A 282 -8.43 15.71 -6.69
N LEU A 283 -7.66 15.04 -5.82
CA LEU A 283 -6.49 15.64 -5.21
C LEU A 283 -5.38 15.77 -6.27
N MET A 284 -4.98 17.01 -6.54
CA MET A 284 -4.00 17.29 -7.57
C MET A 284 -2.59 17.29 -6.98
N GLU A 285 -1.61 17.04 -7.85
CA GLU A 285 -0.19 17.18 -7.52
C GLU A 285 0.16 18.53 -6.86
N GLU A 286 -0.41 19.61 -7.37
CA GLU A 286 -0.21 20.95 -6.83
C GLU A 286 -0.79 21.09 -5.41
N ASP A 287 -1.91 20.44 -5.10
CA ASP A 287 -2.50 20.48 -3.75
C ASP A 287 -1.53 19.87 -2.72
N VAL A 288 -0.77 18.84 -3.13
CA VAL A 288 0.24 18.18 -2.29
C VAL A 288 1.50 19.06 -2.16
N LEU A 289 2.04 19.52 -3.29
CA LEU A 289 3.30 20.28 -3.31
C LEU A 289 3.18 21.66 -2.66
N SER A 290 2.00 22.28 -2.71
CA SER A 290 1.70 23.56 -2.08
C SER A 290 1.18 23.43 -0.64
N CYS A 291 1.11 22.21 -0.08
CA CYS A 291 0.59 21.97 1.28
C CYS A 291 -0.83 22.52 1.51
N LYS A 292 -1.69 22.42 0.49
CA LYS A 292 -2.99 23.08 0.48
C LYS A 292 -3.88 22.62 1.64
N LYS A 293 -4.59 23.59 2.22
CA LYS A 293 -5.59 23.41 3.29
C LYS A 293 -7.00 23.56 2.73
N PHE A 294 -7.95 22.80 3.27
CA PHE A 294 -9.33 22.78 2.79
C PHE A 294 -10.30 22.98 3.94
N GLU A 295 -11.39 23.72 3.72
CA GLU A 295 -12.43 23.95 4.74
C GLU A 295 -13.11 22.66 5.17
N ASN A 296 -13.28 21.72 4.25
CA ASN A 296 -13.88 20.40 4.49
C ASN A 296 -12.83 19.28 4.60
N ALA A 297 -11.62 19.59 5.08
CA ALA A 297 -10.56 18.60 5.32
C ALA A 297 -10.99 17.53 6.34
N ILE A 298 -10.68 16.27 6.03
CA ILE A 298 -10.94 15.12 6.92
C ILE A 298 -9.69 14.27 7.20
N ALA A 299 -8.58 14.54 6.53
CA ALA A 299 -7.29 13.92 6.79
C ALA A 299 -6.13 14.86 6.46
N ASN A 300 -4.99 14.64 7.12
CA ASN A 300 -3.72 15.27 6.81
C ASN A 300 -2.79 14.23 6.17
N GLY A 301 -2.05 14.63 5.13
CA GLY A 301 -1.00 13.83 4.52
C GLY A 301 0.37 14.49 4.72
N SER A 302 1.35 13.67 5.11
CA SER A 302 2.73 14.10 5.33
C SER A 302 3.77 13.25 4.59
N TRP A 303 3.33 12.36 3.70
CA TRP A 303 4.24 11.59 2.84
C TRP A 303 4.45 12.33 1.52
N PRO A 304 5.70 12.54 1.08
CA PRO A 304 6.00 13.12 -0.23
C PRO A 304 5.43 12.29 -1.38
N ILE A 305 5.37 12.89 -2.57
CA ILE A 305 4.97 12.15 -3.77
C ILE A 305 6.10 11.19 -4.13
N GLU A 306 5.78 9.90 -4.11
CA GLU A 306 6.70 8.80 -4.38
C GLU A 306 6.31 8.10 -5.68
N ILE A 307 7.18 8.17 -6.69
CA ILE A 307 6.92 7.67 -8.03
C ILE A 307 7.87 6.52 -8.34
N TRP A 308 7.27 5.37 -8.66
CA TRP A 308 7.99 4.16 -9.06
C TRP A 308 7.85 3.95 -10.57
N GLU A 309 8.83 4.41 -11.34
CA GLU A 309 8.89 4.21 -12.79
C GLU A 309 9.35 2.79 -13.16
N GLN A 310 9.06 2.36 -14.39
CA GLN A 310 9.40 1.02 -14.88
C GLN A 310 10.89 0.81 -15.13
N ASN A 311 11.63 1.87 -15.48
CA ASN A 311 13.02 1.78 -15.96
C ASN A 311 13.99 2.65 -15.14
N ARG A 312 13.55 3.16 -13.99
CA ARG A 312 14.36 4.05 -13.14
C ARG A 312 14.14 3.73 -11.67
N ARG A 313 15.10 4.15 -10.84
CA ARG A 313 14.95 4.17 -9.38
C ARG A 313 13.81 5.11 -8.97
N VAL A 314 13.30 4.92 -7.76
CA VAL A 314 12.23 5.74 -7.19
C VAL A 314 12.54 7.23 -7.29
N ASN A 315 11.54 8.02 -7.70
CA ASN A 315 11.60 9.48 -7.74
C ASN A 315 10.73 10.05 -6.62
N MET A 316 11.35 10.82 -5.72
CA MET A 316 10.69 11.49 -4.60
C MET A 316 10.53 12.98 -4.92
N ARG A 317 9.33 13.52 -4.69
CA ARG A 317 9.05 14.95 -4.82
C ARG A 317 8.50 15.48 -3.52
N TYR A 318 9.31 16.31 -2.88
CA TYR A 318 9.06 16.85 -1.55
C TYR A 318 8.26 18.16 -1.62
N PHE A 319 7.38 18.36 -0.64
CA PHE A 319 6.74 19.64 -0.35
C PHE A 319 7.51 20.35 0.77
N ASN A 320 7.00 21.47 1.30
CA ASN A 320 7.71 22.24 2.32
C ASN A 320 7.94 21.44 3.61
N LEU A 321 9.15 21.54 4.18
CA LEU A 321 9.45 21.00 5.51
C LEU A 321 8.56 21.64 6.57
N ASP A 322 8.27 20.86 7.61
CA ASP A 322 7.46 21.22 8.76
C ASP A 322 6.00 21.62 8.41
N ASP A 323 5.53 21.22 7.23
CA ASP A 323 4.15 21.40 6.76
C ASP A 323 3.52 20.05 6.35
N TYR A 324 2.29 20.09 5.84
CA TYR A 324 1.50 18.95 5.41
C TYR A 324 0.42 19.39 4.41
N TYR A 325 -0.16 18.47 3.64
CA TYR A 325 -1.34 18.78 2.83
C TYR A 325 -2.60 18.17 3.45
N GLN A 326 -3.76 18.71 3.11
CA GLN A 326 -5.04 18.18 3.56
C GLN A 326 -5.78 17.44 2.46
N ILE A 327 -6.61 16.48 2.87
CA ILE A 327 -7.50 15.72 2.00
C ILE A 327 -8.94 16.11 2.35
N PRO A 328 -9.67 16.77 1.43
CA PRO A 328 -11.07 17.14 1.65
C PRO A 328 -12.00 15.93 1.62
N ALA A 329 -13.13 16.01 2.32
CA ALA A 329 -14.16 14.96 2.33
C ALA A 329 -14.64 14.60 0.92
N ASP A 330 -14.68 15.57 0.02
CA ASP A 330 -15.09 15.42 -1.37
C ASP A 330 -14.21 14.45 -2.17
N CYS A 331 -12.95 14.24 -1.77
CA CYS A 331 -12.13 13.18 -2.35
C CYS A 331 -12.66 11.77 -2.09
N LEU A 332 -13.34 11.58 -0.96
CA LEU A 332 -13.82 10.28 -0.50
C LEU A 332 -15.31 10.08 -0.76
N GLN A 333 -16.01 11.05 -1.37
CA GLN A 333 -17.41 10.93 -1.77
C GLN A 333 -17.48 10.73 -3.28
N SER A 334 -18.13 9.66 -3.74
CA SER A 334 -18.34 9.47 -5.17
C SER A 334 -19.06 10.67 -5.79
N ASN A 335 -18.61 11.07 -6.99
CA ASN A 335 -19.31 12.08 -7.79
C ASN A 335 -20.58 11.55 -8.48
N SER A 336 -20.81 10.23 -8.47
CA SER A 336 -21.86 9.57 -9.27
C SER A 336 -22.92 8.88 -8.42
N LEU A 337 -22.56 8.36 -7.24
CA LEU A 337 -23.45 7.61 -6.35
C LEU A 337 -23.48 8.23 -4.95
N ASN A 338 -24.68 8.50 -4.45
CA ASN A 338 -24.90 9.29 -3.24
C ASN A 338 -24.40 8.61 -1.96
N ASN A 339 -24.37 7.27 -1.94
CA ASN A 339 -24.00 6.49 -0.78
C ASN A 339 -22.74 5.63 -0.99
N LEU A 340 -21.96 5.97 -2.02
CA LEU A 340 -20.64 5.37 -2.27
C LEU A 340 -19.54 6.31 -1.78
N PHE A 341 -18.71 5.80 -0.88
CA PHE A 341 -17.51 6.44 -0.38
C PHE A 341 -16.26 5.68 -0.81
N LEU A 342 -15.12 6.37 -0.89
CA LEU A 342 -13.84 5.83 -1.36
C LEU A 342 -12.81 5.88 -0.23
N GLN A 343 -11.84 4.97 -0.22
CA GLN A 343 -10.81 4.95 0.82
C GLN A 343 -9.62 5.87 0.55
N ALA A 344 -9.30 6.15 -0.72
CA ALA A 344 -8.13 6.95 -1.09
C ALA A 344 -8.55 8.15 -1.93
N ALA A 345 -7.94 9.31 -1.63
CA ALA A 345 -7.97 10.43 -2.54
C ALA A 345 -7.18 10.07 -3.80
N ILE A 346 -7.79 10.26 -4.96
CA ILE A 346 -7.11 10.08 -6.23
C ILE A 346 -6.04 11.15 -6.34
N PHE A 347 -4.79 10.74 -6.46
CA PHE A 347 -3.69 11.61 -6.84
C PHE A 347 -3.55 11.62 -8.36
N LEU A 348 -3.94 12.71 -9.02
CA LEU A 348 -3.60 12.91 -10.43
C LEU A 348 -2.29 13.69 -10.55
N GLN A 349 -1.27 13.01 -11.08
CA GLN A 349 -0.16 13.69 -11.73
C GLN A 349 -0.72 14.42 -12.95
N ARG A 350 -0.18 15.60 -13.29
CA ARG A 350 -0.52 16.25 -14.55
C ARG A 350 -0.20 15.28 -15.70
N MET A 351 -1.22 14.60 -16.20
CA MET A 351 -1.29 14.26 -17.61
C MET A 351 -1.73 15.53 -18.33
N ALA A 352 -1.27 15.74 -19.57
CA ALA A 352 -1.64 16.89 -20.40
C ALA A 352 -3.15 17.18 -20.29
N PRO A 353 -3.59 18.45 -20.31
CA PRO A 353 -4.95 18.84 -19.95
C PRO A 353 -5.98 17.94 -20.64
N LEU A 354 -6.85 17.32 -19.84
CA LEU A 354 -8.02 16.61 -20.36
C LEU A 354 -8.82 17.60 -21.24
N PRO A 355 -9.25 17.19 -22.45
CA PRO A 355 -10.09 18.04 -23.27
C PRO A 355 -11.36 18.37 -22.50
N VAL A 356 -11.62 19.66 -22.33
CA VAL A 356 -12.88 20.16 -21.77
C VAL A 356 -14.00 19.70 -22.71
N PRO A 357 -15.06 19.04 -22.22
CA PRO A 357 -16.24 18.79 -23.03
C PRO A 357 -16.83 20.15 -23.42
N GLY A 358 -16.90 20.41 -24.74
CA GLY A 358 -17.57 21.58 -25.30
C GLY A 358 -19.08 21.47 -25.30
#